data_AF-W2SY79-F1
#
_entry.id   AF-W2SY79-F1
#
_cell.length_a   1.000
_cell.length_b   1.000
_cell.length_c   1.000
_cell.angle_alpha   90.00
_cell.angle_beta   90.00
_cell.angle_gamma   90.00
#
_symmetry.space_group_name_H-M   'P 1'
#
loop_
_entity.id
_entity.type
_entity.pdbx_description
1 polymer ?
#
loop_
_entity_poly.entity_id
_entity_poly.type
_entity_poly.pdbx_seq_one_letter_code
_entity_poly.pdbx_strand_id
1 'polypeptide(L)'
;MYIKRLEIDGFKSYSKLQVIDGFDTQFNAITGLNGTGKSNILDSICFVLGITNLTHIRAGQLHDLVYKQGQAGINKATVTITFDNRDKKHGPIGYHQCDEITIRRQIIVNGRNSYTINGSTATNSKV
;
A
#
# COMPACT_ATOMS: atom_id res chain seq x y z
N MET A 1 12.89 -1.52 -12.07
CA MET A 1 12.22 -1.39 -10.76
C MET A 1 11.02 -2.34 -10.72
N TYR A 2 10.82 -3.09 -9.63
CA TYR A 2 9.66 -3.98 -9.44
C TYR A 2 9.26 -4.04 -7.97
N ILE A 3 8.02 -4.46 -7.66
CA ILE A 3 7.56 -4.64 -6.28
C ILE A 3 8.32 -5.81 -5.68
N LYS A 4 9.03 -5.59 -4.58
CA LYS A 4 9.71 -6.64 -3.82
C LYS A 4 8.81 -7.18 -2.71
N ARG A 5 8.15 -6.28 -1.99
CA ARG A 5 7.32 -6.60 -0.81
C ARG A 5 6.12 -5.67 -0.69
N LEU A 6 5.02 -6.20 -0.18
CA LEU A 6 3.81 -5.48 0.20
C LEU A 6 3.39 -5.86 1.62
N GLU A 7 3.23 -4.87 2.48
CA GLU A 7 2.80 -5.01 3.86
C GLU A 7 1.45 -4.30 4.04
N ILE A 8 0.45 -5.02 4.55
CA ILE A 8 -0.93 -4.55 4.68
C ILE A 8 -1.38 -4.75 6.13
N ASP A 9 -1.68 -3.67 6.84
CA ASP A 9 -2.11 -3.70 8.24
C ASP A 9 -3.38 -2.87 8.43
N GLY A 10 -4.38 -3.44 9.11
CA GLY A 10 -5.65 -2.78 9.42
C GLY A 10 -6.47 -2.30 8.20
N PHE A 11 -6.23 -2.85 7.01
CA PHE A 11 -6.82 -2.39 5.74
C PHE A 11 -7.94 -3.32 5.26
N LYS A 12 -9.16 -2.80 5.11
CA LYS A 12 -10.36 -3.50 4.61
C LYS A 12 -10.63 -4.85 5.28
N SER A 13 -10.24 -5.96 4.64
CA SER A 13 -10.43 -7.33 5.16
C SER A 13 -9.29 -7.80 6.05
N TYR A 14 -8.19 -7.07 6.11
CA TYR A 14 -6.98 -7.44 6.85
C TYR A 14 -6.98 -6.77 8.23
N SER A 15 -7.30 -7.54 9.28
CA SER A 15 -7.31 -7.06 10.67
C SER A 15 -5.93 -7.06 11.33
N LYS A 16 -4.98 -7.80 10.76
CA LYS A 16 -3.60 -7.92 11.25
C LYS A 16 -2.65 -7.76 10.07
N LEU A 17 -1.42 -7.34 10.36
CA LEU A 17 -0.32 -7.28 9.40
C LEU A 17 -0.25 -8.56 8.55
N GLN A 18 -0.40 -8.38 7.25
CA GLN A 18 -0.09 -9.37 6.22
C GLN A 18 1.15 -8.91 5.47
N VAL A 19 2.11 -9.81 5.29
CA VAL A 19 3.33 -9.56 4.53
C VAL A 19 3.30 -10.46 3.31
N ILE A 20 3.32 -9.85 2.13
CA ILE A 20 3.44 -10.52 0.85
C ILE A 20 4.84 -10.17 0.33
N ASP A 21 5.68 -11.18 0.18
CA ASP A 21 7.07 -11.04 -0.26
C ASP A 21 7.35 -12.04 -1.39
N GLY A 22 8.50 -11.92 -2.03
CA GLY A 22 8.92 -12.85 -3.09
C GLY A 22 8.12 -12.67 -4.39
N PHE A 23 7.72 -11.43 -4.70
CA PHE A 23 7.15 -11.10 -6.00
C PHE A 23 8.15 -11.41 -7.12
N ASP A 24 7.68 -12.11 -8.14
CA ASP A 24 8.46 -12.36 -9.34
C ASP A 24 8.55 -11.09 -10.21
N THR A 25 9.65 -10.97 -10.96
CA THR A 25 9.91 -9.78 -11.79
C THR A 25 9.11 -9.76 -13.09
N GLN A 26 8.58 -10.91 -13.53
CA GLN A 26 7.89 -11.07 -14.80
C GLN A 26 6.38 -11.25 -14.61
N PHE A 27 5.97 -12.17 -13.74
CA PHE A 27 4.55 -12.52 -13.60
C PHE A 27 4.18 -12.96 -12.19
N ASN A 28 3.09 -12.37 -11.66
CA ASN A 28 2.54 -12.72 -10.35
C ASN A 28 1.04 -13.00 -10.49
N ALA A 29 0.57 -14.07 -9.84
CA ALA A 29 -0.84 -14.42 -9.78
C ALA A 29 -1.36 -14.39 -8.34
N ILE A 30 -2.49 -13.72 -8.13
CA ILE A 30 -3.18 -13.66 -6.83
C ILE A 30 -4.41 -14.56 -6.92
N THR A 31 -4.41 -15.67 -6.18
CA THR A 31 -5.49 -16.67 -6.20
C THR A 31 -6.00 -16.98 -4.79
N GLY A 32 -7.13 -17.70 -4.69
CA GLY A 32 -7.74 -18.10 -3.42
C GLY A 32 -9.27 -18.07 -3.43
N LEU A 33 -9.89 -18.57 -2.37
CA LEU A 33 -11.35 -18.69 -2.25
C LEU A 33 -12.07 -17.33 -2.22
N ASN A 34 -13.37 -17.33 -2.54
CA ASN A 34 -14.17 -16.10 -2.47
C ASN A 34 -14.24 -15.57 -1.03
N GLY A 35 -14.18 -14.25 -0.88
CA GLY A 35 -14.23 -13.59 0.44
C GLY A 35 -12.90 -13.51 1.20
N THR A 36 -11.78 -14.08 0.69
CA THR A 36 -10.48 -14.07 1.40
C THR A 36 -9.68 -12.77 1.29
N GLY A 37 -10.23 -11.73 0.64
CA GLY A 37 -9.55 -10.42 0.54
C GLY A 37 -8.63 -10.24 -0.66
N LYS A 38 -8.62 -11.17 -1.63
CA LYS A 38 -7.77 -11.10 -2.84
C LYS A 38 -7.79 -9.74 -3.54
N SER A 39 -8.98 -9.23 -3.86
CA SER A 39 -9.13 -7.93 -4.53
C SER A 39 -8.62 -6.76 -3.66
N ASN A 40 -8.62 -6.91 -2.33
CA ASN A 40 -8.10 -5.89 -1.42
C ASN A 40 -6.58 -5.79 -1.45
N ILE A 41 -5.87 -6.80 -1.98
CA ILE A 41 -4.43 -6.68 -2.28
C ILE A 41 -4.23 -5.61 -3.35
N LEU A 42 -4.98 -5.68 -4.45
CA LEU A 42 -4.91 -4.67 -5.50
C LEU A 42 -5.34 -3.30 -4.99
N ASP A 43 -6.44 -3.21 -4.23
CA ASP A 43 -6.85 -1.94 -3.62
C ASP A 43 -5.76 -1.35 -2.71
N SER A 44 -5.03 -2.19 -1.97
CA SER A 44 -3.94 -1.72 -1.09
C SER A 44 -2.79 -1.11 -1.89
N ILE A 45 -2.44 -1.72 -3.03
CA ILE A 45 -1.43 -1.21 -3.97
C ILE A 45 -1.88 0.14 -4.54
N CYS A 46 -3.11 0.20 -5.05
CA CYS A 46 -3.71 1.44 -5.55
C CYS A 46 -3.76 2.55 -4.49
N PHE A 47 -4.09 2.17 -3.25
CA PHE A 47 -4.13 3.08 -2.12
C PHE A 47 -2.74 3.63 -1.80
N VAL A 48 -1.70 2.79 -1.67
CA VAL A 48 -0.35 3.28 -1.32
C VAL A 48 0.29 4.08 -2.45
N LEU A 49 -0.03 3.77 -3.70
CA LEU A 49 0.40 4.53 -4.90
C LEU A 49 -0.39 5.82 -5.14
N GLY A 50 -1.23 6.23 -4.18
CA GLY A 50 -1.82 7.56 -4.20
C GLY A 50 -3.00 7.77 -5.15
N ILE A 51 -3.64 6.69 -5.63
CA ILE A 51 -4.87 6.80 -6.42
C ILE A 51 -5.91 7.61 -5.63
N THR A 52 -6.32 8.74 -6.20
CA THR A 52 -7.21 9.72 -5.57
C THR A 52 -8.69 9.41 -5.80
N ASN A 53 -9.04 8.78 -6.92
CA ASN A 53 -10.39 8.35 -7.20
C ASN A 53 -10.73 7.09 -6.37
N LEU A 54 -11.45 7.29 -5.25
CA LEU A 54 -11.79 6.22 -4.31
C LEU A 54 -12.67 5.11 -4.91
N THR A 55 -13.37 5.40 -6.02
CA THR A 55 -14.19 4.39 -6.72
C THR A 55 -13.32 3.25 -7.27
N HIS A 56 -12.09 3.54 -7.71
CA HIS A 56 -11.14 2.53 -8.21
C HIS A 56 -10.68 1.59 -7.10
N ILE A 57 -10.67 2.06 -5.84
CA ILE A 57 -10.37 1.25 -4.66
C ILE A 57 -11.64 0.89 -3.89
N ARG A 58 -12.82 0.92 -4.53
CA ARG A 58 -14.07 0.38 -3.98
C ARG A 58 -14.37 0.92 -2.57
N ALA A 59 -14.30 2.24 -2.42
CA ALA A 59 -14.58 2.96 -1.19
C ALA A 59 -15.34 4.26 -1.49
N GLY A 60 -16.25 4.66 -0.61
CA GLY A 60 -16.95 5.95 -0.71
C GLY A 60 -16.16 7.07 -0.03
N GLN A 61 -15.50 6.74 1.08
CA GLN A 61 -14.66 7.64 1.86
C GLN A 61 -13.39 6.94 2.33
N LEU A 62 -12.36 7.70 2.72
CA LEU A 62 -11.08 7.13 3.14
C LEU A 62 -11.19 6.21 4.36
N HIS A 63 -12.09 6.51 5.31
CA HIS A 63 -12.26 5.70 6.50
C HIS A 63 -12.85 4.29 6.20
N ASP A 64 -13.51 4.11 5.05
CA ASP A 64 -13.99 2.79 4.57
C ASP A 64 -12.84 1.82 4.30
N LEU A 65 -11.63 2.34 4.13
CA LEU A 65 -10.43 1.53 3.90
C LEU A 65 -9.87 0.95 5.20
N VAL A 66 -10.28 1.44 6.37
CA VAL A 66 -9.88 0.88 7.66
C VAL A 66 -10.71 -0.37 7.96
N TYR A 67 -10.09 -1.39 8.54
CA TYR A 67 -10.76 -2.64 8.90
C TYR A 67 -12.03 -2.37 9.71
N LYS A 68 -13.17 -2.86 9.20
CA LYS A 68 -14.50 -2.63 9.78
C LYS A 68 -14.79 -1.15 10.08
N GLN A 69 -14.27 -0.22 9.26
CA GLN A 69 -14.42 1.22 9.45
C GLN A 69 -14.00 1.73 10.84
N GLY A 70 -13.11 1.00 11.54
CA GLY A 70 -12.71 1.33 12.91
C GLY A 70 -13.57 0.75 14.02
N GLN A 71 -14.73 0.14 13.71
CA GLN A 71 -15.68 -0.36 14.71
C GLN A 71 -15.16 -1.56 15.51
N ALA A 72 -14.13 -2.24 15.00
CA ALA A 72 -13.50 -3.39 15.66
C ALA A 72 -12.28 -3.01 16.53
N GLY A 73 -12.14 -1.74 16.92
CA GLY A 73 -11.01 -1.24 17.72
C GLY A 73 -9.72 -1.01 16.93
N ILE A 74 -9.71 -1.32 15.63
CA ILE A 74 -8.59 -1.04 14.72
C ILE A 74 -8.88 0.28 14.00
N ASN A 75 -8.36 1.38 14.52
CA ASN A 75 -8.63 2.73 14.01
C ASN A 75 -7.60 3.24 12.98
N LYS A 76 -6.71 2.38 12.52
CA LYS A 76 -5.59 2.73 11.64
C LYS A 76 -5.47 1.68 10.53
N ALA A 77 -5.24 2.14 9.30
CA ALA A 77 -4.77 1.30 8.23
C ALA A 77 -3.43 1.82 7.71
N THR A 78 -2.48 0.90 7.54
CA THR A 78 -1.15 1.19 7.01
C THR A 78 -0.85 0.22 5.89
N VAL A 79 -0.48 0.75 4.72
CA VAL A 79 0.04 -0.05 3.61
C VAL A 79 1.44 0.43 3.29
N THR A 80 2.38 -0.49 3.22
CA THR A 80 3.77 -0.23 2.83
C THR A 80 4.11 -1.08 1.62
N ILE A 81 4.65 -0.46 0.57
CA ILE A 81 5.16 -1.15 -0.61
C ILE A 81 6.65 -0.85 -0.75
N THR A 82 7.44 -1.89 -0.93
CA THR A 82 8.88 -1.79 -1.14
C THR A 82 9.19 -2.24 -2.55
N PHE A 83 9.86 -1.38 -3.29
CA PHE A 83 10.36 -1.64 -4.64
C PHE A 83 11.84 -1.97 -4.60
N ASP A 84 12.24 -2.97 -5.38
CA ASP A 84 13.62 -3.13 -5.78
C ASP A 84 13.97 -2.08 -6.84
N ASN A 85 15.02 -1.31 -6.56
CA ASN A 85 15.51 -0.20 -7.39
C ASN A 85 17.00 -0.40 -7.74
N ARG A 86 17.47 -1.64 -7.90
CA ARG A 86 18.86 -1.92 -8.31
C ARG A 86 19.12 -1.64 -9.78
N ASP A 87 18.10 -1.82 -10.63
CA ASP A 87 18.15 -1.36 -12.02
C ASP A 87 17.93 0.17 -12.10
N LYS A 88 19.05 0.89 -12.06
CA LYS A 88 19.06 2.37 -12.00
C LYS A 88 18.55 3.04 -13.25
N LYS A 89 18.52 2.34 -14.40
CA LYS A 89 18.03 2.91 -15.68
C LYS A 89 16.54 3.21 -15.62
N HIS A 90 15.79 2.42 -14.86
CA HIS A 90 14.34 2.57 -14.70
C HIS A 90 13.95 3.10 -13.32
N GLY A 91 14.92 3.56 -12.53
CA GLY A 91 14.68 4.14 -11.22
C GLY A 91 14.20 5.60 -11.31
N PRO A 92 13.38 6.07 -10.36
CA PRO A 92 12.94 7.46 -10.34
C PRO A 92 14.10 8.42 -10.01
N ILE A 93 14.00 9.62 -10.59
CA ILE A 93 14.97 10.71 -10.36
C ILE A 93 15.05 11.02 -8.86
N GLY A 94 16.28 11.18 -8.34
CA GLY A 94 16.53 11.48 -6.93
C GLY A 94 16.64 10.25 -6.01
N TYR A 95 16.43 9.04 -6.53
CA TYR A 95 16.54 7.78 -5.78
C TYR A 95 17.54 6.78 -6.38
N HIS A 96 18.36 7.17 -7.36
CA HIS A 96 19.34 6.25 -7.97
C HIS A 96 20.35 5.68 -6.96
N GLN A 97 20.65 6.41 -5.89
CA GLN A 97 21.50 5.98 -4.78
C GLN A 97 20.83 4.97 -3.85
N CYS A 98 19.52 4.76 -3.95
CA CYS A 98 18.78 3.82 -3.12
C CYS A 98 18.58 2.50 -3.89
N ASP A 99 19.03 1.39 -3.32
CA ASP A 99 18.78 0.06 -3.89
C ASP A 99 17.34 -0.41 -3.70
N GLU A 100 16.65 0.19 -2.73
CA GLU A 100 15.22 -0.01 -2.49
C GLU A 100 14.52 1.32 -2.27
N ILE A 101 13.25 1.38 -2.67
CA ILE A 101 12.37 2.50 -2.41
C ILE A 101 11.15 1.97 -1.68
N THR A 102 10.91 2.49 -0.48
CA THR A 102 9.77 2.11 0.36
C THR A 102 8.79 3.27 0.44
N ILE A 103 7.57 3.04 -0.02
CA ILE A 103 6.45 3.98 0.07
C ILE A 103 5.48 3.44 1.09
N ARG A 104 5.09 4.28 2.06
CA ARG A 104 4.07 3.94 3.05
C ARG A 104 2.99 4.99 3.05
N ARG A 105 1.73 4.55 3.08
CA ARG A 105 0.56 5.39 3.29
C ARG A 105 -0.17 4.90 4.54
N GLN A 106 -0.53 5.84 5.40
CA GLN A 106 -1.29 5.58 6.61
C GLN A 106 -2.53 6.46 6.66
N ILE A 107 -3.63 5.89 7.14
CA ILE A 107 -4.84 6.61 7.50
C ILE A 107 -5.23 6.25 8.93
N ILE A 108 -5.74 7.23 9.66
CA ILE A 108 -6.29 7.06 11.01
C ILE A 108 -7.73 7.56 10.95
N VAL A 109 -8.69 6.78 11.45
CA VAL A 109 -10.10 7.18 11.52
C VAL A 109 -10.20 8.48 12.32
N ASN A 110 -10.84 9.51 11.75
CA ASN A 110 -10.92 10.87 12.30
C ASN A 110 -9.56 11.52 12.59
N GLY A 111 -8.47 10.98 12.06
CA GLY A 111 -7.11 11.45 12.24
C GLY A 111 -6.49 11.95 10.94
N ARG A 112 -5.16 12.04 10.95
CA ARG A 112 -4.40 12.49 9.77
C ARG A 112 -4.07 11.31 8.86
N ASN A 113 -4.06 11.62 7.56
CA ASN A 113 -3.52 10.75 6.54
C ASN A 113 -2.08 11.19 6.26
N SER A 114 -1.15 10.25 6.17
CA SER A 114 0.27 10.55 5.94
C SER A 114 0.88 9.63 4.91
N TYR A 115 1.88 10.16 4.22
CA TYR A 115 2.76 9.39 3.35
C TYR A 115 4.18 9.53 3.82
N THR A 116 4.96 8.46 3.66
CA THR A 116 6.41 8.51 3.80
C THR A 116 7.08 7.76 2.67
N ILE A 117 8.15 8.32 2.12
CA ILE A 117 9.05 7.65 1.17
C ILE A 117 10.40 7.51 1.86
N ASN A 118 10.91 6.27 1.96
CA ASN A 118 12.15 5.94 2.70
C ASN A 118 12.18 6.54 4.11
N GLY A 119 11.04 6.51 4.82
CA GLY A 119 10.89 7.04 6.18
C GLY A 119 10.70 8.56 6.28
N SER A 120 10.94 9.31 5.20
CA SER A 120 10.74 10.76 5.16
C SER A 120 9.30 11.11 4.77
N THR A 121 8.68 12.06 5.46
CA THR A 121 7.32 12.54 5.13
C THR A 121 7.24 13.05 3.70
N ALA A 122 6.22 12.62 2.96
CA ALA A 122 5.95 13.01 1.59
C ALA A 122 4.52 13.52 1.43
N THR A 123 4.29 14.28 0.35
CA THR A 123 2.95 14.66 -0.10
C THR A 123 2.45 13.64 -1.12
N ASN A 124 1.13 13.54 -1.32
CA ASN A 124 0.57 12.65 -2.35
C ASN A 124 1.08 13.00 -3.77
N SER A 125 1.44 14.26 -4.03
CA SER A 125 2.02 14.69 -5.31
C SER A 125 3.46 14.21 -5.56
N LYS A 126 4.15 13.74 -4.52
CA LYS A 126 5.53 13.22 -4.60
C LYS A 126 5.59 11.69 -4.68
N VAL A 127 4.44 11.04 -4.51
CA VAL A 127 4.25 9.58 -4.60
C VAL A 127 3.79 9.25 -6.00
#